data_AF-A0A382S4N2-F1
#
_entry.id   AF-A0A382S4N2-F1
#
_cell.length_a   1.000
_cell.length_b   1.000
_cell.length_c   1.000
_cell.angle_alpha   90.00
_cell.angle_beta   90.00
_cell.angle_gamma   90.00
#
_symmetry.space_group_name_H-M   'P 1'
#
loop_
_entity.id
_entity.type
_entity.pdbx_description
1 polymer ?
#
loop_
_entity_poly.entity_id
_entity_poly.type
_entity_poly.pdbx_seq_one_letter_code
_entity_poly.pdbx_strand_id
1 'polypeptide(L)'
;FFSNTKAKGRWVNNATGTPPITDNPGQVLPHSEPDGNLIDSKAFEIVDGVRKVAWTGTNLPHRSNGVSGNEIIYGMSLEDEKRINFDLKVRIKENNPDAPNRIYHLNVNAWGDASPASSYLSFDGRDPTLDLQYYDYEDWEWEDDWDFNFETKQIRIRVYEGNWDAETELLSEENFFPEISFEATNPALDLDSPHTYRIGTYNLEELTSTSYREVDLTDDGLGFGDLVHGVTYNITYDIYDLAGNNSSGNKYTNLKYDVTSPEVGLTYSRDPTSVLDVSGTFTITADFIEGIYGRPKIAINQPGASDLGATNMVE
;
A
#
# COMPACT_ATOMS: atom_id res chain seq x y z
N PHE A 1 39.47 -13.35 -4.75
CA PHE A 1 38.31 -14.10 -5.27
C PHE A 1 37.44 -14.48 -4.08
N PHE A 2 36.23 -13.93 -4.02
CA PHE A 2 35.32 -14.05 -2.87
C PHE A 2 34.93 -15.51 -2.65
N SER A 3 35.20 -16.06 -1.46
CA SER A 3 34.70 -17.37 -1.05
C SER A 3 33.52 -17.20 -0.09
N ASN A 4 32.35 -17.67 -0.50
CA ASN A 4 31.14 -17.82 0.29
C ASN A 4 31.41 -18.40 1.69
N THR A 5 31.12 -17.63 2.74
CA THR A 5 30.82 -18.19 4.06
C THR A 5 29.35 -17.94 4.38
N LYS A 6 28.55 -19.00 4.21
CA LYS A 6 27.16 -19.10 4.68
C LYS A 6 27.11 -18.83 6.19
N ALA A 7 26.47 -17.75 6.61
CA ALA A 7 26.05 -17.58 7.99
C ALA A 7 24.84 -18.50 8.24
N LYS A 8 25.06 -19.67 8.84
CA LYS A 8 23.98 -20.51 9.37
C LYS A 8 23.64 -20.02 10.78
N GLY A 9 22.62 -19.18 10.90
CA GLY A 9 21.90 -18.99 12.17
C GLY A 9 20.79 -20.03 12.25
N ARG A 10 20.81 -20.91 13.25
CA ARG A 10 19.68 -21.80 13.59
C ARG A 10 18.91 -21.11 14.71
N TRP A 11 17.68 -20.70 14.43
CA TRP A 11 16.76 -20.16 15.44
C TRP A 11 16.02 -21.31 16.12
N VAL A 12 16.05 -21.36 17.45
CA VAL A 12 15.24 -22.28 18.25
C VAL A 12 14.59 -21.43 19.33
N ASN A 13 13.29 -21.17 19.21
CA ASN A 13 12.49 -20.57 20.27
C ASN A 13 11.99 -21.70 21.18
N ASN A 14 12.41 -21.69 22.44
CA ASN A 14 11.99 -22.65 23.47
C ASN A 14 11.42 -21.95 24.71
N ALA A 15 10.87 -20.73 24.59
CA ALA A 15 10.28 -20.04 25.74
C ALA A 15 8.78 -20.35 25.85
N THR A 16 8.41 -21.23 26.79
CA THR A 16 7.02 -21.39 27.25
C THR A 16 6.73 -20.36 28.35
N GLY A 17 6.17 -19.22 27.96
CA GLY A 17 5.63 -18.22 28.89
C GLY A 17 6.08 -16.80 28.58
N THR A 18 5.11 -15.89 28.49
CA THR A 18 5.33 -14.44 28.35
C THR A 18 5.83 -13.87 29.68
N PRO A 19 7.05 -13.31 29.77
CA PRO A 19 7.51 -12.66 30.99
C PRO A 19 6.72 -11.36 31.22
N PRO A 20 6.29 -11.04 32.46
CA PRO A 20 5.64 -9.78 32.76
C PRO A 20 6.62 -8.61 32.59
N ILE A 21 6.34 -7.68 31.67
CA ILE A 21 7.11 -6.44 31.49
C ILE A 21 6.70 -5.45 32.57
N THR A 22 7.68 -4.79 33.19
CA THR A 22 7.44 -3.70 34.13
C THR A 22 7.86 -2.37 33.48
N ASP A 23 7.06 -1.32 33.67
CA ASP A 23 7.24 -0.03 33.00
C ASP A 23 7.90 1.04 33.88
N ASN A 24 8.33 0.66 35.08
CA ASN A 24 8.89 1.61 36.04
C ASN A 24 10.38 1.88 35.76
N PRO A 25 10.79 3.16 35.57
CA PRO A 25 12.20 3.53 35.47
C PRO A 25 12.98 3.02 36.69
N GLY A 26 14.19 2.50 36.48
CA GLY A 26 15.01 1.97 37.58
C GLY A 26 14.92 0.45 37.80
N GLN A 27 14.14 -0.28 37.01
CA GLN A 27 14.04 -1.74 37.09
C GLN A 27 14.92 -2.46 36.07
N VAL A 28 15.37 -3.66 36.43
CA VAL A 28 16.10 -4.58 35.53
C VAL A 28 15.08 -5.43 34.80
N LEU A 29 15.25 -5.65 33.50
CA LEU A 29 14.33 -6.46 32.69
C LEU A 29 14.34 -7.92 33.20
N PRO A 30 13.17 -8.54 33.45
CA PRO A 30 13.11 -9.90 33.95
C PRO A 30 13.63 -10.89 32.88
N HIS A 31 14.58 -11.74 33.29
CA HIS A 31 15.13 -12.79 32.43
C HIS A 31 14.26 -14.06 32.48
N SER A 32 14.16 -14.80 31.38
CA SER A 32 13.40 -16.06 31.30
C SER A 32 14.24 -17.33 31.45
N GLU A 33 15.55 -17.25 31.69
CA GLU A 33 16.45 -18.42 31.74
C GLU A 33 17.34 -18.43 33.00
N PRO A 34 17.36 -19.47 33.85
CA PRO A 34 18.13 -19.51 35.10
C PRO A 34 19.64 -19.36 34.92
N ASP A 35 20.15 -19.69 33.73
CA ASP A 35 21.59 -19.75 33.45
C ASP A 35 21.95 -18.92 32.22
N GLY A 36 22.10 -17.60 32.36
CA GLY A 36 22.97 -16.84 31.46
C GLY A 36 22.50 -15.43 31.08
N ASN A 37 23.12 -14.45 31.72
CA ASN A 37 23.42 -13.08 31.26
C ASN A 37 23.16 -12.81 29.77
N LEU A 38 21.98 -12.28 29.43
CA LEU A 38 21.74 -11.65 28.12
C LEU A 38 21.05 -10.28 28.16
N ILE A 39 20.75 -9.71 29.34
CA ILE A 39 20.52 -8.28 29.49
C ILE A 39 21.26 -7.80 30.74
N ASP A 40 21.86 -6.63 30.62
CA ASP A 40 22.64 -5.93 31.64
C ASP A 40 21.89 -5.85 33.00
N SER A 41 22.62 -6.11 34.08
CA SER A 41 22.22 -5.87 35.47
C SER A 41 21.88 -4.42 35.82
N LYS A 42 22.08 -3.46 34.90
CA LYS A 42 21.72 -2.06 35.07
C LYS A 42 20.28 -1.78 34.67
N ALA A 43 19.64 -0.95 35.48
CA ALA A 43 18.32 -0.43 35.18
C ALA A 43 18.31 0.36 33.87
N PHE A 44 17.21 0.24 33.12
CA PHE A 44 16.95 1.12 31.99
C PHE A 44 16.62 2.53 32.49
N GLU A 45 16.95 3.53 31.69
CA GLU A 45 16.51 4.91 31.84
C GLU A 45 15.54 5.29 30.72
N ILE A 46 14.71 6.30 30.94
CA ILE A 46 13.87 6.89 29.89
C ILE A 46 14.46 8.26 29.56
N VAL A 47 14.85 8.46 28.31
CA VAL A 47 15.34 9.75 27.80
C VAL A 47 14.58 10.05 26.53
N ASP A 48 13.87 11.17 26.50
CA ASP A 48 13.05 11.62 25.38
C ASP A 48 11.97 10.59 24.95
N GLY A 49 11.33 9.93 25.92
CA GLY A 49 10.32 8.90 25.67
C GLY A 49 10.88 7.54 25.26
N VAL A 50 12.19 7.44 25.00
CA VAL A 50 12.87 6.21 24.59
C VAL A 50 13.51 5.53 25.79
N ARG A 51 13.29 4.21 25.95
CA ARG A 51 14.02 3.40 26.94
C ARG A 51 15.47 3.21 26.47
N LYS A 52 16.42 3.78 27.19
CA LYS A 52 17.85 3.56 26.97
C LYS A 52 18.37 2.54 27.95
N VAL A 53 19.05 1.53 27.43
CA VAL A 53 19.79 0.54 28.22
C VAL A 53 21.24 0.66 27.84
N ALA A 54 22.08 1.15 28.75
CA ALA A 54 23.51 1.22 28.54
C ALA A 54 24.10 -0.19 28.67
N TRP A 55 24.85 -0.65 27.66
CA TRP A 55 25.56 -1.93 27.71
C TRP A 55 26.81 -1.84 28.60
N THR A 56 26.93 -2.68 29.61
CA THR A 56 28.11 -2.74 30.51
C THR A 56 29.12 -3.83 30.19
N GLY A 57 28.93 -4.56 29.10
CA GLY A 57 29.89 -5.60 28.71
C GLY A 57 29.62 -6.95 29.35
N THR A 58 29.99 -8.01 28.62
CA THR A 58 30.08 -9.37 29.17
C THR A 58 31.55 -9.74 29.34
N ASN A 59 31.87 -10.41 30.45
CA ASN A 59 33.24 -10.85 30.78
C ASN A 59 33.66 -12.16 30.09
N LEU A 60 33.04 -12.59 28.98
CA LEU A 60 33.34 -13.87 28.32
C LEU A 60 33.09 -13.83 26.79
N PRO A 61 33.71 -14.73 25.99
CA PRO A 61 33.68 -14.68 24.52
C PRO A 61 32.37 -15.25 23.97
N HIS A 62 31.24 -14.67 24.33
CA HIS A 62 29.95 -15.08 23.79
C HIS A 62 29.68 -14.34 22.48
N ARG A 63 29.36 -15.13 21.45
CA ARG A 63 29.06 -14.71 20.07
C ARG A 63 27.65 -14.10 19.94
N SER A 64 27.05 -13.68 21.04
CA SER A 64 25.67 -13.21 21.11
C SER A 64 25.67 -11.76 21.55
N ASN A 65 25.61 -10.91 20.54
CA ASN A 65 25.57 -9.46 20.60
C ASN A 65 24.15 -9.00 20.94
N GLY A 66 23.93 -8.69 22.22
CA GLY A 66 23.01 -7.66 22.71
C GLY A 66 21.52 -7.76 22.41
N VAL A 67 21.08 -8.70 21.59
CA VAL A 67 19.67 -8.93 21.30
C VAL A 67 19.47 -10.44 21.20
N SER A 68 18.80 -11.01 22.19
CA SER A 68 18.65 -12.45 22.39
C SER A 68 17.53 -13.09 21.56
N GLY A 69 17.10 -12.41 20.50
CA GLY A 69 16.06 -12.86 19.57
C GLY A 69 14.66 -12.48 20.02
N ASN A 70 14.34 -12.60 21.32
CA ASN A 70 13.04 -12.17 21.82
C ASN A 70 12.87 -10.65 21.75
N GLU A 71 13.90 -9.83 22.03
CA GLU A 71 13.75 -8.38 21.95
C GLU A 71 13.63 -7.86 20.50
N ILE A 72 14.23 -8.56 19.51
CA ILE A 72 14.00 -8.29 18.07
C ILE A 72 12.55 -8.60 17.73
N ILE A 73 12.06 -9.78 18.14
CA ILE A 73 10.66 -10.17 17.92
C ILE A 73 9.72 -9.14 18.56
N TYR A 74 9.97 -8.67 19.79
CA TYR A 74 9.10 -7.68 20.44
C TYR A 74 9.17 -6.28 19.82
N GLY A 75 10.37 -5.81 19.43
CA GLY A 75 10.51 -4.52 18.74
C GLY A 75 9.93 -4.54 17.32
N MET A 76 9.87 -5.70 16.68
CA MET A 76 9.22 -5.90 15.37
C MET A 76 7.71 -6.22 15.46
N SER A 77 7.18 -6.57 16.64
CA SER A 77 5.85 -7.21 16.76
C SER A 77 4.77 -6.34 17.40
N LEU A 78 5.09 -5.23 18.09
CA LEU A 78 4.06 -4.51 18.86
C LEU A 78 4.17 -2.98 18.79
N GLU A 79 3.25 -2.42 17.97
CA GLU A 79 2.73 -1.04 17.91
C GLU A 79 3.43 -0.05 16.97
N ASP A 80 2.60 0.86 16.41
CA ASP A 80 2.82 1.73 15.25
C ASP A 80 3.97 2.76 15.36
N GLU A 81 4.76 2.75 16.44
CA GLU A 81 5.72 3.82 16.78
C GLU A 81 7.13 3.34 17.17
N LYS A 82 7.43 2.03 17.17
CA LYS A 82 8.70 1.55 17.75
C LYS A 82 9.80 1.35 16.70
N ARG A 83 10.56 2.41 16.45
CA ARG A 83 11.86 2.34 15.75
C ARG A 83 12.90 1.68 16.65
N ILE A 84 13.51 0.57 16.19
CA ILE A 84 14.64 -0.05 16.90
C ILE A 84 15.94 0.58 16.40
N ASN A 85 16.72 1.11 17.34
CA ASN A 85 18.05 1.69 17.11
C ASN A 85 19.12 0.77 17.67
N PHE A 86 20.12 0.37 16.88
CA PHE A 86 21.24 -0.45 17.37
C PHE A 86 22.59 -0.13 16.70
N ASP A 87 23.67 -0.35 17.45
CA ASP A 87 25.05 -0.27 16.95
C ASP A 87 25.50 -1.64 16.40
N LEU A 88 26.15 -1.64 15.23
CA LEU A 88 26.72 -2.86 14.64
C LEU A 88 28.24 -2.91 14.79
N LYS A 89 28.73 -3.99 15.42
CA LYS A 89 30.16 -4.36 15.42
C LYS A 89 30.39 -5.60 14.57
N VAL A 90 30.93 -5.42 13.36
CA VAL A 90 31.24 -6.55 12.47
C VAL A 90 32.64 -7.07 12.74
N ARG A 91 32.77 -8.39 12.93
CA ARG A 91 34.07 -9.08 13.08
C ARG A 91 34.41 -9.81 11.79
N ILE A 92 35.38 -9.30 11.04
CA ILE A 92 35.88 -9.94 9.82
C ILE A 92 37.11 -10.78 10.20
N LYS A 93 37.05 -12.08 9.89
CA LYS A 93 38.20 -12.98 10.07
C LYS A 93 38.81 -13.26 8.70
N GLU A 94 40.05 -12.82 8.51
CA GLU A 94 40.82 -13.20 7.33
C GLU A 94 41.42 -14.61 7.56
N ASN A 95 41.14 -15.55 6.64
CA ASN A 95 41.82 -16.84 6.60
C ASN A 95 43.05 -16.73 5.70
N ASN A 96 44.08 -16.05 6.18
CA ASN A 96 45.39 -15.99 5.51
C ASN A 96 46.29 -17.13 6.02
N PRO A 97 46.85 -17.98 5.13
CA PRO A 97 47.78 -19.05 5.53
C PRO A 97 49.09 -18.54 6.15
N ASP A 98 49.52 -17.32 5.83
CA ASP A 98 50.75 -16.71 6.36
C ASP A 98 50.50 -15.85 7.62
N ALA A 99 49.23 -15.61 7.97
CA ALA A 99 48.82 -14.89 9.17
C ALA A 99 47.47 -15.44 9.69
N PRO A 100 47.46 -16.67 10.25
CA PRO A 100 46.22 -17.27 10.72
C PRO A 100 45.65 -16.45 11.89
N ASN A 101 44.38 -16.05 11.75
CA ASN A 101 43.57 -15.35 12.75
C ASN A 101 43.73 -13.83 12.86
N ARG A 102 44.07 -13.12 11.78
CA ARG A 102 43.89 -11.66 11.78
C ARG A 102 42.40 -11.32 11.87
N ILE A 103 42.03 -10.60 12.92
CA ILE A 103 40.66 -10.21 13.22
C ILE A 103 40.56 -8.71 13.00
N TYR A 104 39.70 -8.31 12.09
CA TYR A 104 39.33 -6.92 11.90
C TYR A 104 37.99 -6.68 12.59
N HIS A 105 37.92 -5.60 13.34
CA HIS A 105 36.67 -5.11 13.91
C HIS A 105 36.29 -3.88 13.11
N LEU A 106 35.22 -3.97 12.31
CA LEU A 106 34.57 -2.79 11.78
C LEU A 106 33.65 -2.28 12.88
N ASN A 107 34.01 -1.12 13.43
CA ASN A 107 33.10 -0.36 14.27
C ASN A 107 32.34 0.59 13.35
N VAL A 108 31.04 0.37 13.19
CA VAL A 108 30.20 1.28 12.43
C VAL A 108 29.75 2.36 13.42
N ASN A 109 30.65 3.31 13.70
CA ASN A 109 30.43 4.40 14.67
C ASN A 109 30.83 5.78 14.14
N ALA A 110 31.19 5.90 12.86
CA ALA A 110 31.68 7.14 12.24
C ALA A 110 31.06 7.33 10.85
N TRP A 111 29.84 7.87 10.83
CA TRP A 111 29.09 8.14 9.59
C TRP A 111 29.36 9.54 9.02
N GLY A 112 30.63 9.99 9.01
CA GLY A 112 31.01 11.28 8.42
C GLY A 112 30.32 12.49 9.08
N ASP A 113 30.35 13.66 8.42
CA ASP A 113 29.79 14.94 8.88
C ASP A 113 28.25 14.96 9.03
N ALA A 114 27.63 13.82 9.34
CA ALA A 114 26.25 13.75 9.79
C ALA A 114 26.11 14.58 11.09
N SER A 115 25.25 15.58 11.03
CA SER A 115 24.76 16.39 12.15
C SER A 115 24.65 15.58 13.45
N PRO A 116 24.90 16.15 14.65
CA PRO A 116 24.95 15.43 15.93
C PRO A 116 23.65 14.73 16.39
N ALA A 117 22.68 14.52 15.51
CA ALA A 117 21.34 14.01 15.81
C ALA A 117 21.01 12.60 15.28
N SER A 118 21.83 11.96 14.43
CA SER A 118 21.52 10.62 13.90
C SER A 118 22.65 9.61 14.10
N SER A 119 22.82 9.19 15.35
CA SER A 119 23.80 8.18 15.78
C SER A 119 23.31 6.73 15.68
N TYR A 120 22.26 6.43 14.91
CA TYR A 120 21.58 5.12 14.93
C TYR A 120 21.20 4.62 13.53
N LEU A 121 21.23 3.29 13.35
CA LEU A 121 20.52 2.61 12.27
C LEU A 121 19.06 2.46 12.73
N SER A 122 18.12 3.14 12.07
CA SER A 122 16.70 2.86 12.23
C SER A 122 16.35 1.63 11.39
N PHE A 123 15.89 0.56 12.04
CA PHE A 123 15.22 -0.52 11.33
C PHE A 123 13.75 -0.15 11.16
N ASP A 124 13.35 0.08 9.90
CA ASP A 124 11.95 0.06 9.50
C ASP A 124 11.66 -1.28 8.85
N GLY A 125 10.63 -1.98 9.32
CA GLY A 125 10.25 -3.29 8.81
C GLY A 125 8.80 -3.34 8.35
N ARG A 126 8.14 -2.18 8.21
CA ARG A 126 6.78 -2.10 7.69
C ARG A 126 6.83 -1.83 6.20
N ASP A 127 6.02 -2.55 5.44
CA ASP A 127 5.82 -2.24 4.04
C ASP A 127 4.77 -1.14 3.92
N PRO A 128 4.92 -0.21 2.97
CA PRO A 128 3.88 0.78 2.71
C PRO A 128 2.64 0.11 2.11
N THR A 129 1.48 0.72 2.31
CA THR A 129 0.21 0.24 1.76
C THR A 129 -0.41 1.27 0.85
N LEU A 130 -0.91 0.81 -0.31
CA LEU A 130 -1.68 1.61 -1.26
C LEU A 130 -3.14 1.13 -1.28
N ASP A 131 -4.04 2.03 -0.90
CA ASP A 131 -5.42 1.96 -1.33
C ASP A 131 -5.60 2.74 -2.62
N LEU A 132 -6.37 2.13 -3.51
CA LEU A 132 -6.68 2.63 -4.85
C LEU A 132 -8.11 2.20 -5.09
N GLN A 133 -8.94 3.12 -5.60
CA GLN A 133 -10.27 2.85 -6.10
C GLN A 133 -10.40 3.49 -7.48
N TYR A 134 -11.16 2.86 -8.36
CA TYR A 134 -11.60 3.47 -9.61
C TYR A 134 -13.04 3.95 -9.47
N TYR A 135 -13.45 4.87 -10.33
CA TYR A 135 -14.82 5.34 -10.40
C TYR A 135 -15.56 4.63 -11.52
N ASP A 136 -16.75 4.09 -11.24
CA ASP A 136 -17.58 3.35 -12.20
C ASP A 136 -18.63 4.22 -12.89
N TYR A 137 -18.63 5.53 -12.61
CA TYR A 137 -19.64 6.57 -12.93
C TYR A 137 -20.62 6.89 -11.78
N GLU A 138 -20.94 5.94 -10.90
CA GLU A 138 -21.86 6.14 -9.78
C GLU A 138 -21.10 6.37 -8.46
N ASP A 139 -20.19 5.47 -8.11
CA ASP A 139 -19.40 5.54 -6.88
C ASP A 139 -17.96 5.03 -7.07
N TRP A 140 -17.21 5.01 -5.98
CA TRP A 140 -15.85 4.53 -5.91
C TRP A 140 -15.81 3.05 -5.55
N GLU A 141 -15.08 2.28 -6.35
CA GLU A 141 -15.21 0.84 -6.36
C GLU A 141 -13.99 0.06 -5.92
N TRP A 142 -14.26 -1.18 -5.51
CA TRP A 142 -13.28 -2.14 -5.00
C TRP A 142 -13.30 -3.49 -5.72
N GLU A 143 -14.08 -3.60 -6.78
CA GLU A 143 -14.43 -4.89 -7.36
C GLU A 143 -13.59 -5.20 -8.59
N ASP A 144 -13.35 -6.50 -8.79
CA ASP A 144 -12.85 -7.08 -10.04
C ASP A 144 -14.00 -7.29 -11.04
N ASP A 145 -13.66 -7.65 -12.28
CA ASP A 145 -14.63 -8.07 -13.32
C ASP A 145 -15.76 -7.03 -13.58
N TRP A 146 -15.42 -5.74 -13.50
CA TRP A 146 -16.36 -4.62 -13.68
C TRP A 146 -16.03 -3.74 -14.87
N ASP A 147 -17.06 -3.06 -15.35
CA ASP A 147 -16.93 -2.04 -16.39
C ASP A 147 -16.67 -0.69 -15.71
N PHE A 148 -15.82 0.14 -16.31
CA PHE A 148 -15.52 1.48 -15.80
C PHE A 148 -15.35 2.47 -16.94
N ASN A 149 -15.58 3.74 -16.63
CA ASN A 149 -15.23 4.85 -17.50
C ASN A 149 -14.58 5.98 -16.71
N PHE A 150 -13.73 6.72 -17.40
CA PHE A 150 -12.99 7.84 -16.83
C PHE A 150 -13.57 9.18 -17.28
N GLU A 151 -14.86 9.20 -17.67
CA GLU A 151 -15.54 10.39 -18.20
C GLU A 151 -15.87 11.43 -17.12
N THR A 152 -16.03 10.99 -15.87
CA THR A 152 -16.42 11.87 -14.75
C THR A 152 -15.32 11.99 -13.71
N LYS A 153 -14.85 10.85 -13.19
CA LYS A 153 -13.69 10.74 -12.30
C LYS A 153 -12.88 9.53 -12.72
N GLN A 154 -11.61 9.51 -12.34
CA GLN A 154 -10.68 8.45 -12.70
C GLN A 154 -10.46 7.52 -11.51
N ILE A 155 -9.35 7.72 -10.80
CA ILE A 155 -9.02 6.94 -9.62
C ILE A 155 -8.91 7.85 -8.40
N ARG A 156 -8.98 7.25 -7.21
CA ARG A 156 -8.50 7.89 -5.99
C ARG A 156 -7.59 6.95 -5.25
N ILE A 157 -6.61 7.52 -4.58
CA ILE A 157 -5.59 6.78 -3.86
C ILE A 157 -5.43 7.28 -2.44
N ARG A 158 -4.89 6.41 -1.59
CA ARG A 158 -4.42 6.76 -0.25
C ARG A 158 -3.27 5.85 0.13
N VAL A 159 -2.29 6.41 0.83
CA VAL A 159 -1.11 5.69 1.30
C VAL A 159 -1.09 5.67 2.83
N TYR A 160 -0.68 4.56 3.43
CA TYR A 160 -0.51 4.43 4.88
C TYR A 160 0.45 3.29 5.25
N GLU A 161 0.89 3.22 6.51
CA GLU A 161 1.78 2.17 7.02
C GLU A 161 1.23 1.56 8.32
N GLY A 162 1.00 0.25 8.36
CA GLY A 162 0.44 -0.39 9.55
C GLY A 162 -1.04 -0.08 9.71
N ASN A 163 -1.41 0.75 10.69
CA ASN A 163 -2.81 1.14 10.88
C ASN A 163 -3.27 2.18 9.84
N TRP A 164 -4.57 2.21 9.56
CA TRP A 164 -5.21 3.00 8.51
C TRP A 164 -5.08 4.53 8.66
N ASP A 165 -4.72 5.00 9.85
CA ASP A 165 -4.51 6.41 10.20
C ASP A 165 -3.03 6.79 10.37
N ALA A 166 -2.11 5.83 10.22
CA ALA A 166 -0.69 6.08 10.32
C ALA A 166 -0.17 6.74 9.04
N GLU A 167 0.49 7.90 9.22
CA GLU A 167 1.13 8.63 8.14
C GLU A 167 2.33 7.82 7.59
N THR A 168 2.41 7.75 6.27
CA THR A 168 3.56 7.24 5.52
C THR A 168 3.98 8.30 4.51
N GLU A 169 5.23 8.22 4.08
CA GLU A 169 5.73 8.99 2.95
C GLU A 169 6.35 8.03 1.94
N LEU A 170 5.85 8.09 0.70
CA LEU A 170 6.40 7.28 -0.38
C LEU A 170 7.69 7.90 -0.92
N LEU A 171 8.70 7.05 -1.13
CA LEU A 171 9.95 7.41 -1.77
C LEU A 171 9.74 7.58 -3.28
N SER A 172 10.15 8.72 -3.82
CA SER A 172 10.01 9.08 -5.25
C SER A 172 11.34 9.55 -5.88
N GLU A 173 12.47 9.09 -5.35
CA GLU A 173 13.83 9.50 -5.75
C GLU A 173 14.73 8.30 -6.08
N GLU A 174 15.91 8.57 -6.66
CA GLU A 174 16.99 7.58 -6.86
C GLU A 174 16.60 6.24 -7.53
N ASN A 175 15.63 6.28 -8.45
CA ASN A 175 15.03 5.15 -9.17
C ASN A 175 13.96 4.35 -8.42
N PHE A 176 13.53 4.82 -7.26
CA PHE A 176 12.34 4.32 -6.58
C PHE A 176 11.20 5.29 -6.89
N PHE A 177 10.33 4.90 -7.83
CA PHE A 177 9.18 5.69 -8.22
C PHE A 177 7.91 4.88 -7.91
N PRO A 178 6.98 5.44 -7.10
CA PRO A 178 5.74 4.77 -6.82
C PRO A 178 4.84 4.87 -8.05
N GLU A 179 4.39 3.72 -8.55
CA GLU A 179 3.71 3.60 -9.83
C GLU A 179 2.40 2.80 -9.72
N ILE A 180 1.42 3.20 -10.51
CA ILE A 180 0.16 2.48 -10.79
C ILE A 180 0.15 2.20 -12.28
N SER A 181 -0.15 0.96 -12.67
CA SER A 181 -0.10 0.53 -14.07
C SER A 181 -1.38 -0.17 -14.50
N PHE A 182 -1.88 0.17 -15.68
CA PHE A 182 -3.02 -0.44 -16.34
C PHE A 182 -2.51 -1.26 -17.52
N GLU A 183 -2.52 -2.58 -17.37
CA GLU A 183 -2.04 -3.52 -18.38
C GLU A 183 -3.22 -4.16 -19.11
N ALA A 184 -3.27 -4.02 -20.43
CA ALA A 184 -4.28 -4.64 -21.26
C ALA A 184 -4.10 -6.17 -21.22
N THR A 185 -5.17 -6.89 -20.89
CA THR A 185 -5.20 -8.35 -20.90
C THR A 185 -4.93 -8.95 -22.29
N ASN A 186 -5.16 -8.15 -23.34
CA ASN A 186 -4.76 -8.44 -24.71
C ASN A 186 -4.04 -7.23 -25.34
N PRO A 187 -2.69 -7.19 -25.30
CA PRO A 187 -1.89 -6.08 -25.82
C PRO A 187 -2.03 -5.81 -27.32
N ALA A 188 -2.69 -6.70 -28.09
CA ALA A 188 -2.95 -6.43 -29.50
C ALA A 188 -4.12 -5.45 -29.72
N LEU A 189 -4.96 -5.24 -28.70
CA LEU A 189 -6.09 -4.30 -28.76
C LEU A 189 -5.71 -2.89 -28.30
N ASP A 190 -4.60 -2.78 -27.57
CA ASP A 190 -4.04 -1.53 -27.08
C ASP A 190 -2.51 -1.61 -27.15
N LEU A 191 -1.95 -0.89 -28.12
CA LEU A 191 -0.52 -0.92 -28.43
C LEU A 191 0.32 -0.04 -27.51
N ASP A 192 -0.32 0.89 -26.79
CA ASP A 192 0.35 1.82 -25.88
C ASP A 192 0.36 1.27 -24.44
N SER A 193 -0.31 0.14 -24.19
CA SER A 193 -0.25 -0.60 -22.94
C SER A 193 1.18 -1.14 -22.63
N PRO A 194 1.63 -1.10 -21.35
CA PRO A 194 0.91 -0.61 -20.17
C PRO A 194 0.87 0.92 -20.05
N HIS A 195 -0.25 1.43 -19.57
CA HIS A 195 -0.39 2.83 -19.16
C HIS A 195 0.06 2.99 -17.71
N THR A 196 1.08 3.81 -17.45
CA THR A 196 1.67 3.94 -16.12
C THR A 196 1.55 5.36 -15.59
N TYR A 197 1.03 5.48 -14.38
CA TYR A 197 0.97 6.71 -13.62
C TYR A 197 1.99 6.69 -12.48
N ARG A 198 2.84 7.72 -12.40
CA ARG A 198 3.78 7.93 -11.30
C ARG A 198 3.14 8.78 -10.22
N ILE A 199 2.91 8.20 -9.05
CA ILE A 199 2.32 8.88 -7.91
C ILE A 199 3.19 10.08 -7.52
N GLY A 200 2.55 11.23 -7.27
CA GLY A 200 3.24 12.48 -6.96
C GLY A 200 3.55 13.35 -8.18
N THR A 201 3.34 12.86 -9.41
CA THR A 201 3.60 13.64 -10.64
C THR A 201 2.53 14.72 -10.84
N TYR A 202 1.27 14.39 -10.60
CA TYR A 202 0.18 15.37 -10.65
C TYR A 202 0.16 16.24 -9.38
N ASN A 203 0.19 15.61 -8.21
CA ASN A 203 0.20 16.30 -6.92
C ASN A 203 1.13 15.62 -5.91
N LEU A 204 2.13 16.33 -5.40
CA LEU A 204 3.08 15.83 -4.40
C LEU A 204 2.41 15.37 -3.09
N GLU A 205 1.23 15.92 -2.75
CA GLU A 205 0.49 15.47 -1.55
C GLU A 205 -0.04 14.04 -1.67
N GLU A 206 0.01 13.42 -2.85
CA GLU A 206 -0.30 12.00 -3.05
C GLU A 206 0.71 11.08 -2.38
N LEU A 207 1.97 11.53 -2.21
CA LEU A 207 3.04 10.75 -1.58
C LEU A 207 2.87 10.61 -0.07
N THR A 208 2.03 11.43 0.56
CA THR A 208 1.91 11.53 2.03
C THR A 208 0.48 11.42 2.57
N SER A 209 -0.51 11.19 1.72
CA SER A 209 -1.92 11.31 2.12
C SER A 209 -2.47 10.09 2.86
N THR A 210 -2.93 10.31 4.10
CA THR A 210 -3.75 9.37 4.89
C THR A 210 -5.25 9.48 4.61
N SER A 211 -5.65 10.29 3.62
CA SER A 211 -7.02 10.38 3.13
C SER A 211 -7.07 10.13 1.63
N TYR A 212 -8.23 9.71 1.11
CA TYR A 212 -8.36 9.54 -0.33
C TYR A 212 -8.15 10.86 -1.08
N ARG A 213 -7.28 10.80 -2.08
CA ARG A 213 -7.07 11.87 -3.05
C ARG A 213 -7.44 11.36 -4.44
N GLU A 214 -8.28 12.13 -5.12
CA GLU A 214 -8.57 11.89 -6.53
C GLU A 214 -7.32 12.20 -7.36
N VAL A 215 -7.03 11.35 -8.34
CA VAL A 215 -5.93 11.50 -9.31
C VAL A 215 -6.56 11.70 -10.67
N ASP A 216 -6.19 12.79 -11.33
CA ASP A 216 -6.62 13.07 -12.70
C ASP A 216 -5.64 12.41 -13.68
N LEU A 217 -6.06 11.32 -14.30
CA LEU A 217 -5.25 10.59 -15.28
C LEU A 217 -5.37 11.15 -16.70
N THR A 218 -6.17 12.20 -16.92
CA THR A 218 -6.45 12.76 -18.26
C THR A 218 -5.45 13.83 -18.68
N ASP A 219 -4.52 14.22 -17.81
CA ASP A 219 -3.48 15.19 -18.13
C ASP A 219 -2.38 14.56 -19.01
N ASP A 220 -2.29 15.01 -20.26
CA ASP A 220 -1.27 14.63 -21.25
C ASP A 220 0.17 14.74 -20.70
N GLY A 221 0.41 15.66 -19.76
CA GLY A 221 1.72 15.87 -19.12
C GLY A 221 2.19 14.72 -18.24
N LEU A 222 1.28 13.82 -17.85
CA LEU A 222 1.58 12.65 -17.02
C LEU A 222 2.17 11.48 -17.82
N GLY A 223 1.95 11.46 -19.13
CA GLY A 223 2.36 10.35 -19.99
C GLY A 223 1.56 9.06 -19.75
N PHE A 224 0.41 9.13 -19.05
CA PHE A 224 -0.48 7.99 -18.84
C PHE A 224 -1.12 7.54 -20.16
N GLY A 225 -1.60 8.49 -20.99
CA GLY A 225 -2.24 8.22 -22.28
C GLY A 225 -3.72 7.80 -22.16
N ASP A 226 -4.36 7.61 -23.31
CA ASP A 226 -5.78 7.23 -23.38
C ASP A 226 -5.97 5.72 -23.33
N LEU A 227 -6.93 5.26 -22.53
CA LEU A 227 -7.37 3.86 -22.57
C LEU A 227 -8.26 3.62 -23.81
N VAL A 228 -8.27 2.37 -24.30
CA VAL A 228 -8.99 1.99 -25.51
C VAL A 228 -10.35 1.37 -25.16
N HIS A 229 -11.43 1.95 -25.68
CA HIS A 229 -12.79 1.43 -25.46
C HIS A 229 -12.93 -0.04 -25.86
N GLY A 230 -13.58 -0.82 -24.98
CA GLY A 230 -13.82 -2.25 -25.13
C GLY A 230 -12.63 -3.13 -24.73
N VAL A 231 -11.50 -2.55 -24.34
CA VAL A 231 -10.33 -3.27 -23.84
C VAL A 231 -10.47 -3.54 -22.35
N THR A 232 -10.01 -4.71 -21.94
CA THR A 232 -9.98 -5.15 -20.54
C THR A 232 -8.58 -4.99 -19.97
N TYR A 233 -8.47 -4.33 -18.82
CA TYR A 233 -7.24 -3.98 -18.13
C TYR A 233 -7.12 -4.67 -16.76
N ASN A 234 -5.89 -4.99 -16.36
CA ASN A 234 -5.52 -5.31 -15.00
C ASN A 234 -4.78 -4.11 -14.40
N ILE A 235 -5.13 -3.72 -13.17
CA ILE A 235 -4.49 -2.63 -12.46
C ILE A 235 -3.49 -3.21 -11.46
N THR A 236 -2.23 -2.78 -11.56
CA THR A 236 -1.15 -3.15 -10.64
C THR A 236 -0.53 -1.93 -10.00
N TYR A 237 0.20 -2.12 -8.90
CA TYR A 237 0.96 -1.06 -8.26
C TYR A 237 2.35 -1.56 -7.81
N ASP A 238 3.29 -0.62 -7.70
CA ASP A 238 4.61 -0.81 -7.10
C ASP A 238 4.98 0.45 -6.33
N ILE A 239 5.11 0.37 -5.01
CA ILE A 239 5.38 1.53 -4.14
C ILE A 239 6.48 1.23 -3.12
N TYR A 240 7.14 2.30 -2.68
CA TYR A 240 8.28 2.25 -1.75
C TYR A 240 8.09 3.28 -0.65
N ASP A 241 8.39 2.94 0.59
CA ASP A 241 8.50 3.91 1.67
C ASP A 241 9.88 4.59 1.67
N LEU A 242 10.07 5.60 2.52
CA LEU A 242 11.37 6.29 2.67
C LEU A 242 12.51 5.37 3.16
N ALA A 243 12.20 4.23 3.77
CA ALA A 243 13.20 3.25 4.19
C ALA A 243 13.58 2.27 3.06
N GLY A 244 12.87 2.32 1.94
CA GLY A 244 13.05 1.44 0.78
C GLY A 244 12.32 0.10 0.90
N ASN A 245 11.42 -0.07 1.87
CA ASN A 245 10.53 -1.22 1.90
C ASN A 245 9.55 -1.13 0.74
N ASN A 246 9.30 -2.26 0.08
CA ASN A 246 8.51 -2.34 -1.15
C ASN A 246 7.17 -3.03 -0.90
N SER A 247 6.13 -2.49 -1.51
CA SER A 247 4.84 -3.16 -1.65
C SER A 247 4.39 -3.10 -3.11
N SER A 248 4.14 -4.27 -3.70
CA SER A 248 3.68 -4.40 -5.08
C SER A 248 2.65 -5.53 -5.22
N GLY A 249 1.75 -5.38 -6.19
CA GLY A 249 0.72 -6.39 -6.44
C GLY A 249 -0.33 -5.99 -7.47
N ASN A 250 -1.24 -6.94 -7.73
CA ASN A 250 -2.44 -6.70 -8.51
C ASN A 250 -3.49 -6.07 -7.60
N LYS A 251 -4.00 -4.90 -7.97
CA LYS A 251 -5.09 -4.24 -7.26
C LYS A 251 -6.45 -4.72 -7.76
N TYR A 252 -6.62 -4.73 -9.09
CA TYR A 252 -7.85 -5.15 -9.76
C TYR A 252 -7.56 -5.92 -11.04
N THR A 253 -8.47 -6.80 -11.42
CA THR A 253 -8.36 -7.65 -12.59
C THR A 253 -9.63 -7.63 -13.42
N ASN A 254 -9.45 -7.84 -14.73
CA ASN A 254 -10.52 -7.93 -15.72
C ASN A 254 -11.46 -6.71 -15.77
N LEU A 255 -10.93 -5.49 -15.57
CA LEU A 255 -11.74 -4.28 -15.68
C LEU A 255 -11.92 -3.87 -17.13
N LYS A 256 -13.14 -3.79 -17.64
CA LYS A 256 -13.41 -3.40 -19.03
C LYS A 256 -13.61 -1.89 -19.13
N TYR A 257 -12.81 -1.23 -19.96
CA TYR A 257 -12.99 0.19 -20.23
C TYR A 257 -14.14 0.41 -21.21
N ASP A 258 -15.24 0.98 -20.75
CA ASP A 258 -16.47 1.14 -21.52
C ASP A 258 -17.03 2.56 -21.45
N VAL A 259 -16.96 3.29 -22.56
CA VAL A 259 -17.44 4.68 -22.70
C VAL A 259 -18.70 4.76 -23.57
N THR A 260 -19.27 3.61 -23.97
CA THR A 260 -20.50 3.61 -24.76
C THR A 260 -21.72 3.66 -23.84
N SER A 261 -22.65 4.55 -24.15
CA SER A 261 -23.95 4.55 -23.48
C SER A 261 -24.78 3.36 -23.96
N PRO A 262 -25.63 2.80 -23.09
CA PRO A 262 -26.49 1.67 -23.45
C PRO A 262 -27.48 2.06 -24.53
N GLU A 263 -27.63 1.20 -25.54
CA GLU A 263 -28.70 1.33 -26.53
C GLU A 263 -30.02 0.85 -25.92
N VAL A 264 -31.07 1.66 -26.09
CA VAL A 264 -32.41 1.40 -25.56
C VAL A 264 -33.43 1.30 -26.68
N GLY A 265 -34.15 0.18 -26.74
CA GLY A 265 -35.34 0.00 -27.54
C GLY A 265 -36.58 0.33 -26.72
N LEU A 266 -37.45 1.22 -27.22
CA LEU A 266 -38.74 1.49 -26.58
C LEU A 266 -39.86 0.74 -27.29
N THR A 267 -40.64 0.00 -26.52
CA THR A 267 -41.91 -0.59 -26.96
C THR A 267 -43.09 -0.03 -26.17
N TYR A 268 -44.24 0.01 -26.83
CA TYR A 268 -45.44 0.65 -26.29
C TYR A 268 -46.60 -0.35 -26.31
N SER A 269 -47.37 -0.41 -25.22
CA SER A 269 -48.53 -1.33 -25.13
C SER A 269 -49.67 -1.00 -26.11
N ARG A 270 -49.64 0.20 -26.70
CA ARG A 270 -50.48 0.64 -27.81
C ARG A 270 -49.77 1.71 -28.62
N ASP A 271 -50.30 2.04 -29.80
CA ASP A 271 -49.79 3.13 -30.64
C ASP A 271 -49.80 4.47 -29.87
N PRO A 272 -48.63 5.09 -29.61
CA PRO A 272 -48.54 6.35 -28.88
C PRO A 272 -49.11 7.54 -29.65
N THR A 273 -49.36 7.38 -30.96
CA THR A 273 -49.92 8.44 -31.83
C THR A 273 -51.44 8.33 -32.01
N SER A 274 -52.07 7.30 -31.44
CA SER A 274 -53.49 7.09 -31.57
C SER A 274 -54.30 8.20 -30.88
N VAL A 275 -55.17 8.86 -31.65
CA VAL A 275 -56.16 9.87 -31.18
C VAL A 275 -57.43 9.25 -30.61
N LEU A 276 -57.49 7.91 -30.49
CA LEU A 276 -58.60 7.25 -29.83
C LEU A 276 -58.45 7.46 -28.31
N ASP A 277 -59.50 7.97 -27.68
CA ASP A 277 -59.56 8.11 -26.23
C ASP A 277 -59.70 6.71 -25.60
N VAL A 278 -58.56 6.09 -25.30
CA VAL A 278 -58.50 4.75 -24.70
C VAL A 278 -58.27 4.92 -23.20
N SER A 279 -59.34 4.83 -22.43
CA SER A 279 -59.26 4.76 -20.96
C SER A 279 -58.45 3.52 -20.55
N GLY A 280 -57.39 3.71 -19.76
CA GLY A 280 -56.61 2.61 -19.18
C GLY A 280 -55.10 2.87 -19.13
N THR A 281 -54.37 2.00 -18.42
CA THR A 281 -52.91 2.09 -18.27
C THR A 281 -52.21 2.07 -19.63
N PHE A 282 -51.28 3.00 -19.83
CA PHE A 282 -50.33 3.00 -20.93
C PHE A 282 -48.99 2.49 -20.38
N THR A 283 -48.38 1.51 -21.05
CA THR A 283 -47.12 0.92 -20.62
C THR A 283 -46.07 1.20 -21.67
N ILE A 284 -44.94 1.75 -21.21
CA ILE A 284 -43.73 1.94 -21.99
C ILE A 284 -42.71 0.96 -21.42
N THR A 285 -42.18 0.09 -22.27
CA THR A 285 -41.11 -0.84 -21.90
C THR A 285 -39.82 -0.39 -22.57
N ALA A 286 -38.75 -0.32 -21.79
CA ALA A 286 -37.40 -0.04 -22.27
C ALA A 286 -36.59 -1.34 -22.21
N ASP A 287 -36.15 -1.79 -23.37
CA ASP A 287 -35.30 -2.97 -23.52
C ASP A 287 -33.87 -2.48 -23.78
N PHE A 288 -32.95 -2.77 -22.87
CA PHE A 288 -31.54 -2.42 -23.00
C PHE A 288 -30.76 -3.62 -23.55
N ILE A 289 -29.87 -3.36 -24.52
CA ILE A 289 -29.10 -4.43 -25.17
C ILE A 289 -27.90 -4.90 -24.36
N GLU A 290 -27.56 -4.17 -23.28
CA GLU A 290 -26.50 -4.48 -22.33
C GLU A 290 -27.01 -4.31 -20.89
N GLY A 291 -26.20 -4.76 -19.93
CA GLY A 291 -26.46 -4.54 -18.52
C GLY A 291 -26.43 -3.05 -18.21
N ILE A 292 -27.42 -2.58 -17.46
CA ILE A 292 -27.50 -1.19 -17.01
C ILE A 292 -27.29 -1.14 -15.50
N TYR A 293 -26.39 -0.26 -15.06
CA TYR A 293 -26.22 0.07 -13.66
C TYR A 293 -27.17 1.20 -13.28
N GLY A 294 -27.83 1.06 -12.13
CA GLY A 294 -28.84 2.00 -11.64
C GLY A 294 -30.25 1.79 -12.19
N ARG A 295 -31.18 2.67 -11.79
CA ARG A 295 -32.59 2.64 -12.23
C ARG A 295 -32.81 3.62 -13.39
N PRO A 296 -33.17 3.15 -14.59
CA PRO A 296 -33.48 4.04 -15.70
C PRO A 296 -34.56 5.04 -15.34
N LYS A 297 -34.43 6.26 -15.86
CA LYS A 297 -35.44 7.31 -15.72
C LYS A 297 -36.08 7.61 -17.06
N ILE A 298 -37.39 7.82 -17.06
CA ILE A 298 -38.16 8.23 -18.22
C ILE A 298 -38.85 9.56 -17.96
N ALA A 299 -38.86 10.44 -18.96
CA ALA A 299 -39.66 11.66 -18.98
C ALA A 299 -40.55 11.63 -20.23
N ILE A 300 -41.76 12.17 -20.13
CA ILE A 300 -42.70 12.25 -21.25
C ILE A 300 -42.99 13.73 -21.51
N ASN A 301 -42.54 14.22 -22.66
CA ASN A 301 -42.91 15.53 -23.15
C ASN A 301 -44.15 15.41 -24.03
N GLN A 302 -45.28 15.97 -23.57
CA GLN A 302 -46.54 15.92 -24.30
C GLN A 302 -46.89 17.32 -24.81
N PRO A 303 -46.83 17.56 -26.14
CA PRO A 303 -47.17 18.87 -26.69
C PRO A 303 -48.58 19.33 -26.30
N GLY A 304 -48.68 20.48 -25.64
CA GLY A 304 -49.95 21.09 -25.23
C GLY A 304 -50.57 20.52 -23.94
N ALA A 305 -49.86 19.65 -23.21
CA ALA A 305 -50.24 19.15 -21.90
C ALA A 305 -49.09 19.35 -20.88
N SER A 306 -49.32 18.95 -19.63
CA SER A 306 -48.26 18.91 -18.62
C SER A 306 -47.36 17.71 -18.85
N ASP A 307 -46.05 17.94 -18.88
CA ASP A 307 -45.05 16.89 -19.03
C ASP A 307 -44.97 16.00 -17.78
N LEU A 308 -44.63 14.73 -18.00
CA LEU A 308 -44.12 13.88 -16.94
C LEU A 308 -42.61 14.14 -16.80
N GLY A 309 -42.21 14.74 -15.69
CA GLY A 309 -40.79 14.91 -15.35
C GLY A 309 -40.08 13.56 -15.17
N ALA A 310 -38.75 13.57 -15.24
CA ALA A 310 -37.93 12.36 -15.13
C ALA A 310 -38.29 11.54 -13.88
N THR A 311 -38.78 10.33 -14.11
CA THR A 311 -39.27 9.41 -13.08
C THR A 311 -38.61 8.05 -13.26
N ASN A 312 -38.27 7.37 -12.16
CA ASN A 312 -37.68 6.03 -12.21
C ASN A 312 -38.65 5.05 -12.89
N MET A 313 -38.13 4.24 -13.80
CA MET A 313 -38.84 3.09 -14.34
C MET A 313 -38.98 2.00 -13.27
N VAL A 314 -39.99 1.15 -13.44
CA VAL A 314 -40.25 0.01 -12.57
C VAL A 314 -39.82 -1.25 -13.31
N GLU A 315 -39.04 -2.09 -12.64
CA GLU A 315 -38.65 -3.44 -13.10
C GLU A 315 -39.82 -4.43 -13.08
#